data_AF-A0A397ZBU4-F1
#
_entry.id   AF-A0A397ZBU4-F1
#
_cell.length_a   1.000
_cell.length_b   1.000
_cell.length_c   1.000
_cell.angle_alpha   90.00
_cell.angle_beta   90.00
_cell.angle_gamma   90.00
#
_symmetry.space_group_name_H-M   'P 1'
#
loop_
_entity.id
_entity.type
_entity.pdbx_description
1 polymer ?
#
loop_
_entity_poly.entity_id
_entity_poly.type
_entity_poly.pdbx_seq_one_letter_code
_entity_poly.pdbx_strand_id
1 'polypeptide(L)'
;MASMSAVLSKSPFLSQPLSKSPSSDLPFSAATVSFPSKSHRRGGVIRAGLISPDGGKLVELVVAEPRRREKKHEAGELPRVELTAIDVQWMHVLSEGWASPLGGFMRESEFLQTLHFNSLRLDDGSVVNMSVPIVLAIDDEQKASIGESKRVALVGSDGNPVAILSDIEIYKHPKEERIARTWGTTAPGLPYVEEAITNAGNWLIGGDLEVLEPVKYNDGLDRFRLSPAELRKELEKRGADAVFAFQLRNPVHNGHALLMTDTRRRLLEMGYKNPILLLHPLGGYTKADDVPLSWRMKQHEKVLEDGVLDPETTVVSIFPSPMHYAGPTEVQWHAKARINAGANFYIVGRDPAGMGHPVEKRDLYDADHGKKVLSMAPGLERLNILPFRVAAYDKTQGKMAFFDPSRPQDFLFISGTKMRTLAKNKENPPDGFMCPGGWQVLVDYYDSLTPAGKLPVPA
;
A
#
# COMPACT_ATOMS: atom_id res chain seq x y z
N MET A 1 -24.67 -63.29 -18.99
CA MET A 1 -24.11 -63.34 -20.36
C MET A 1 -23.20 -62.12 -20.53
N ALA A 2 -21.95 -62.38 -20.95
CA ALA A 2 -20.89 -61.52 -21.50
C ALA A 2 -20.75 -60.06 -20.97
N SER A 3 -19.68 -59.62 -20.29
CA SER A 3 -18.22 -59.63 -20.57
C SER A 3 -17.78 -58.69 -21.72
N MET A 4 -16.67 -57.97 -21.44
CA MET A 4 -15.67 -57.31 -22.31
C MET A 4 -15.71 -55.78 -22.28
N SER A 5 -14.60 -55.03 -22.26
CA SER A 5 -13.24 -55.15 -21.71
C SER A 5 -12.53 -53.85 -22.12
N ALA A 6 -11.73 -53.28 -21.22
CA ALA A 6 -10.98 -52.04 -21.45
C ALA A 6 -9.83 -52.24 -22.45
N VAL A 7 -9.63 -51.25 -23.34
CA VAL A 7 -8.48 -51.20 -24.26
C VAL A 7 -7.41 -50.29 -23.67
N LEU A 8 -6.30 -50.90 -23.26
CA LEU A 8 -5.03 -50.25 -22.94
C LEU A 8 -4.09 -50.42 -24.14
N SER A 9 -3.65 -49.32 -24.74
CA SER A 9 -2.63 -49.30 -25.79
C SER A 9 -1.23 -49.40 -25.17
N LYS A 10 -0.45 -50.42 -25.58
CA LYS A 10 0.99 -50.55 -25.32
C LYS A 10 1.75 -50.27 -26.62
N SER A 11 2.79 -49.45 -26.54
CA SER A 11 3.84 -49.32 -27.55
C SER A 11 5.19 -49.71 -26.92
N PRO A 12 6.08 -50.44 -27.61
CA PRO A 12 7.29 -51.00 -27.00
C PRO A 12 8.50 -50.09 -27.22
N PHE A 13 9.26 -49.83 -26.16
CA PHE A 13 10.65 -49.36 -26.30
C PHE A 13 11.60 -50.39 -25.70
N LEU A 14 12.43 -50.96 -26.58
CA LEU A 14 13.54 -51.87 -26.30
C LEU A 14 14.69 -51.08 -25.68
N SER A 15 15.15 -51.50 -24.49
CA SER A 15 16.40 -51.02 -23.89
C SER A 15 17.58 -51.86 -24.41
N GLN A 16 18.57 -51.21 -25.02
CA GLN A 16 19.89 -51.79 -25.26
C GLN A 16 20.90 -51.21 -24.25
N PRO A 17 21.85 -52.02 -23.73
CA PRO A 17 22.87 -51.54 -22.81
C PRO A 17 24.06 -50.94 -23.57
N LEU A 18 24.51 -49.75 -23.17
CA LEU A 18 25.70 -49.11 -23.72
C LEU A 18 27.00 -49.67 -23.11
N SER A 19 27.94 -50.01 -23.99
CA SER A 19 29.25 -50.57 -23.72
C SER A 19 30.24 -49.59 -23.08
N LYS A 20 31.15 -50.11 -22.24
CA LYS A 20 32.29 -49.42 -21.63
C LYS A 20 33.46 -49.21 -22.60
N SER A 21 34.12 -48.05 -22.52
CA SER A 21 35.59 -47.82 -22.49
C SER A 21 35.91 -46.32 -22.69
N PRO A 22 37.15 -45.84 -22.48
CA PRO A 22 38.02 -46.00 -21.31
C PRO A 22 38.40 -44.63 -20.67
N SER A 23 39.03 -44.74 -19.50
CA SER A 23 39.56 -43.70 -18.63
C SER A 23 40.55 -42.72 -19.30
N SER A 24 40.40 -41.43 -18.98
CA SER A 24 41.47 -40.43 -19.10
C SER A 24 41.62 -39.69 -17.77
N ASP A 25 42.82 -39.80 -17.21
CA ASP A 25 43.26 -39.17 -15.97
C ASP A 25 43.50 -37.67 -16.18
N LEU A 26 42.90 -36.83 -15.33
CA LEU A 26 43.34 -35.46 -15.09
C LEU A 26 43.26 -35.15 -13.58
N PRO A 27 44.24 -34.44 -13.00
CA PRO A 27 44.47 -34.44 -11.56
C PRO A 27 43.52 -33.48 -10.83
N PHE A 28 42.96 -33.95 -9.72
CA PHE A 28 42.25 -33.13 -8.74
C PHE A 28 43.21 -32.13 -8.09
N SER A 29 43.08 -30.84 -8.42
CA SER A 29 43.64 -29.76 -7.60
C SER A 29 42.68 -29.50 -6.45
N ALA A 30 43.11 -29.81 -5.22
CA ALA A 30 42.38 -29.47 -4.01
C ALA A 30 42.33 -27.95 -3.84
N ALA A 31 41.19 -27.33 -4.16
CA ALA A 31 40.93 -25.94 -3.82
C ALA A 31 40.56 -25.85 -2.33
N THR A 32 41.51 -25.37 -1.53
CA THR A 32 41.32 -25.00 -0.13
C THR A 32 40.23 -23.93 -0.04
N VAL A 33 39.09 -24.27 0.57
CA VAL A 33 38.03 -23.30 0.89
C VAL A 33 38.50 -22.46 2.08
N SER A 34 39.00 -21.26 1.81
CA SER A 34 39.28 -20.26 2.83
C SER A 34 37.98 -19.56 3.23
N PHE A 35 37.55 -19.74 4.48
CA PHE A 35 36.46 -18.95 5.06
C PHE A 35 36.89 -17.48 5.20
N PRO A 36 36.07 -16.49 4.81
CA PRO A 36 36.44 -15.09 4.96
C PRO A 36 36.48 -14.73 6.44
N SER A 37 37.66 -14.27 6.88
CA SER A 37 37.87 -13.75 8.22
C SER A 37 36.99 -12.52 8.46
N LYS A 38 36.32 -12.50 9.62
CA LYS A 38 35.55 -11.38 10.21
C LYS A 38 35.88 -10.01 9.59
N SER A 39 35.04 -9.55 8.67
CA SER A 39 35.09 -8.17 8.20
C SER A 39 34.85 -7.26 9.39
N HIS A 40 35.85 -6.49 9.79
CA HIS A 40 35.63 -5.35 10.66
C HIS A 40 34.58 -4.46 10.02
N ARG A 41 33.42 -4.31 10.68
CA ARG A 41 32.43 -3.28 10.34
C ARG A 41 33.14 -1.94 10.47
N ARG A 42 33.66 -1.42 9.37
CA ARG A 42 33.98 0.00 9.26
C ARG A 42 32.66 0.73 9.53
N GLY A 43 32.65 1.58 10.55
CA GLY A 43 31.52 2.46 10.84
C GLY A 43 31.16 3.20 9.56
N GLY A 44 30.02 2.84 8.96
CA GLY A 44 29.49 3.56 7.82
C GLY A 44 29.22 4.98 8.26
N VAL A 45 29.78 5.95 7.54
CA VAL A 45 29.36 7.34 7.64
C VAL A 45 27.85 7.33 7.43
N ILE A 46 27.08 7.67 8.47
CA ILE A 46 25.64 7.86 8.37
C ILE A 46 25.46 8.96 7.31
N ARG A 47 25.04 8.60 6.10
CA ARG A 47 24.65 9.58 5.10
C ARG A 47 23.36 10.20 5.63
N ALA A 48 23.49 11.35 6.28
CA ALA A 48 22.37 12.21 6.63
C ALA A 48 21.68 12.63 5.33
N GLY A 49 20.46 12.15 5.11
CA GLY A 49 19.70 12.47 3.90
C GLY A 49 18.50 11.56 3.69
N LEU A 50 17.53 12.08 2.94
CA LEU A 50 16.36 11.32 2.52
C LEU A 50 16.75 10.20 1.55
N ILE A 51 15.98 9.12 1.55
CA ILE A 51 16.20 8.03 0.60
C ILE A 51 15.88 8.53 -0.83
N SER A 52 16.66 8.16 -1.84
CA SER A 52 16.35 8.52 -3.23
C SER A 52 15.03 7.89 -3.71
N PRO A 53 14.27 8.51 -4.62
CA PRO A 53 13.14 7.84 -5.28
C PRO A 53 13.59 6.62 -6.09
N ASP A 54 12.68 5.69 -6.36
CA ASP A 54 12.90 4.60 -7.32
C ASP A 54 13.19 5.18 -8.71
N GLY A 55 14.16 4.60 -9.45
CA GLY A 55 14.64 5.17 -10.71
C GLY A 55 15.50 6.44 -10.56
N GLY A 56 15.81 6.86 -9.33
CA GLY A 56 16.72 7.96 -9.01
C GLY A 56 16.07 9.33 -8.91
N LYS A 57 14.85 9.52 -9.44
CA LYS A 57 14.09 10.78 -9.34
C LYS A 57 12.57 10.52 -9.32
N LEU A 58 11.82 11.46 -8.77
CA LEU A 58 10.36 11.43 -8.88
C LEU A 58 9.94 11.68 -10.32
N VAL A 59 8.92 10.95 -10.77
CA VAL A 59 8.25 11.14 -12.05
C VAL A 59 6.88 11.75 -11.76
N GLU A 60 6.81 13.08 -11.79
CA GLU A 60 5.56 13.82 -11.66
C GLU A 60 4.92 14.00 -13.03
N LEU A 61 3.61 13.79 -13.12
CA LEU A 61 2.86 13.74 -14.38
C LEU A 61 1.88 14.91 -14.53
N VAL A 62 1.96 15.89 -13.63
CA VAL A 62 1.18 17.14 -13.74
C VAL A 62 1.82 18.04 -14.80
N VAL A 63 1.00 18.51 -15.75
CA VAL A 63 1.40 19.46 -16.77
C VAL A 63 1.85 20.78 -16.13
N ALA A 64 3.04 21.25 -16.55
CA ALA A 64 3.57 22.53 -16.15
C ALA A 64 2.60 23.67 -16.51
N GLU A 65 2.45 24.64 -15.59
CA GLU A 65 1.45 25.72 -15.68
C GLU A 65 1.38 26.44 -17.04
N PRO A 66 2.51 26.80 -17.70
CA PRO A 66 2.48 27.47 -19.01
C PRO A 66 1.81 26.66 -20.13
N ARG A 67 1.76 25.32 -20.03
CA ARG A 67 1.19 24.43 -21.06
C ARG A 67 -0.25 24.01 -20.77
N ARG A 68 -0.80 24.33 -19.60
CA ARG A 68 -2.13 23.82 -19.18
C ARG A 68 -3.26 24.29 -20.09
N ARG A 69 -3.23 25.55 -20.55
CA ARG A 69 -4.27 26.09 -21.43
C ARG A 69 -4.31 25.36 -22.77
N GLU A 70 -3.13 25.11 -23.35
CA GLU A 70 -2.97 24.33 -24.58
C GLU A 70 -3.50 22.91 -24.39
N LYS A 71 -3.08 22.23 -23.32
CA LYS A 71 -3.52 20.87 -23.01
C LYS A 71 -5.01 20.75 -22.71
N LYS A 72 -5.63 21.74 -22.06
CA LYS A 72 -7.09 21.79 -21.86
C LYS A 72 -7.85 21.90 -23.18
N HIS A 73 -7.36 22.71 -24.12
CA HIS A 73 -7.96 22.81 -25.46
C HIS A 73 -7.86 21.48 -26.21
N GLU A 74 -6.66 20.90 -26.24
CA GLU A 74 -6.39 19.61 -26.85
C GLU A 74 -7.29 18.50 -26.29
N ALA A 75 -7.45 18.42 -24.96
CA ALA A 75 -8.31 17.43 -24.33
C ALA A 75 -9.80 17.56 -24.73
N GLY A 76 -10.24 18.75 -25.15
CA GLY A 76 -11.61 18.99 -25.61
C GLY A 76 -11.97 18.28 -26.92
N GLU A 77 -10.97 17.95 -27.74
CA GLU A 77 -11.11 17.35 -29.07
C GLU A 77 -10.93 15.82 -29.08
N LEU A 78 -10.49 15.24 -27.95
CA LEU A 78 -10.20 13.81 -27.85
C LEU A 78 -11.44 12.97 -27.50
N PRO A 79 -11.46 11.68 -27.87
CA PRO A 79 -12.39 10.72 -27.29
C PRO A 79 -12.25 10.70 -25.77
N ARG A 80 -13.38 10.51 -25.07
CA ARG A 80 -13.46 10.69 -23.62
C ARG A 80 -13.57 9.36 -22.90
N VAL A 81 -12.86 9.22 -21.79
CA VAL A 81 -13.01 8.13 -20.82
C VAL A 81 -13.38 8.75 -19.49
N GLU A 82 -14.55 8.40 -18.97
CA GLU A 82 -15.02 8.89 -17.67
C GLU A 82 -14.31 8.16 -16.53
N LEU A 83 -13.83 8.92 -15.55
CA LEU A 83 -13.17 8.40 -14.37
C LEU A 83 -14.17 8.22 -13.23
N THR A 84 -14.14 7.04 -12.60
CA THR A 84 -14.78 6.84 -11.30
C THR A 84 -14.02 7.58 -10.20
N ALA A 85 -14.60 7.67 -9.00
CA ALA A 85 -13.93 8.26 -7.85
C ALA A 85 -12.60 7.55 -7.49
N ILE A 86 -12.53 6.23 -7.68
CA ILE A 86 -11.29 5.44 -7.46
C ILE A 86 -10.27 5.73 -8.57
N ASP A 87 -10.71 5.88 -9.81
CA ASP A 87 -9.80 6.22 -10.92
C ASP A 87 -9.17 7.59 -10.74
N VAL A 88 -9.93 8.58 -10.25
CA VAL A 88 -9.39 9.91 -9.87
C VAL A 88 -8.33 9.79 -8.77
N GLN A 89 -8.52 8.91 -7.79
CA GLN A 89 -7.53 8.66 -6.73
C GLN A 89 -6.27 7.99 -7.30
N TRP A 90 -6.39 7.08 -8.26
CA TRP A 90 -5.23 6.50 -8.94
C TRP A 90 -4.51 7.51 -9.83
N MET A 91 -5.24 8.34 -10.56
CA MET A 91 -4.68 9.45 -11.31
C MET A 91 -3.90 10.40 -10.40
N HIS A 92 -4.41 10.67 -9.19
CA HIS A 92 -3.70 11.45 -8.17
C HIS A 92 -2.41 10.76 -7.68
N VAL A 93 -2.46 9.45 -7.41
CA VAL A 93 -1.27 8.66 -7.07
C VAL A 93 -0.19 8.75 -8.16
N LEU A 94 -0.60 8.62 -9.42
CA LEU A 94 0.30 8.72 -10.57
C LEU A 94 0.84 10.15 -10.75
N SER A 95 -0.02 11.17 -10.64
CA SER A 95 0.32 12.56 -10.93
C SER A 95 1.46 13.11 -10.07
N GLU A 96 1.51 12.68 -8.81
CA GLU A 96 2.50 13.14 -7.83
C GLU A 96 3.75 12.23 -7.74
N GLY A 97 3.80 11.15 -8.54
CA GLY A 97 4.97 10.27 -8.58
C GLY A 97 5.10 9.30 -7.40
N TRP A 98 4.01 8.99 -6.69
CA TRP A 98 4.00 7.91 -5.69
C TRP A 98 4.39 6.56 -6.29
N ALA A 99 4.02 6.35 -7.56
CA ALA A 99 4.32 5.16 -8.34
C ALA A 99 5.61 5.27 -9.18
N SER A 100 6.48 6.25 -8.91
CA SER A 100 7.72 6.43 -9.69
C SER A 100 8.49 5.09 -9.85
N PRO A 101 8.98 4.78 -11.06
CA PRO A 101 9.08 5.66 -12.24
C PRO A 101 7.94 5.51 -13.28
N LEU A 102 6.78 4.95 -12.91
CA LEU A 102 5.68 4.70 -13.85
C LEU A 102 5.19 6.00 -14.52
N GLY A 103 5.04 5.99 -15.85
CA GLY A 103 4.67 7.16 -16.67
C GLY A 103 3.16 7.39 -16.86
N GLY A 104 2.32 6.48 -16.38
CA GLY A 104 0.87 6.58 -16.48
C GLY A 104 0.16 5.30 -16.04
N PHE A 105 -1.03 5.03 -16.54
CA PHE A 105 -1.69 3.75 -16.28
C PHE A 105 -0.94 2.61 -16.97
N MET A 106 -0.81 1.47 -16.29
CA MET A 106 0.06 0.38 -16.74
C MET A 106 -0.34 -0.15 -18.12
N ARG A 107 0.66 -0.24 -19.00
CA ARG A 107 0.62 -1.05 -20.23
C ARG A 107 0.59 -2.54 -19.89
N GLU A 108 0.29 -3.40 -20.87
CA GLU A 108 0.15 -4.84 -20.63
C GLU A 108 1.43 -5.44 -20.03
N SER A 109 2.60 -5.02 -20.52
CA SER A 109 3.90 -5.50 -20.02
C SER A 109 4.15 -5.15 -18.55
N GLU A 110 3.74 -3.97 -18.09
CA GLU A 110 3.89 -3.51 -16.71
C GLU A 110 2.86 -4.19 -15.80
N PHE A 111 1.63 -4.36 -16.29
CA PHE A 111 0.57 -5.10 -15.61
C PHE A 111 0.99 -6.56 -15.34
N LEU A 112 1.51 -7.25 -16.36
CA LEU A 112 1.97 -8.63 -16.22
C LEU A 112 3.15 -8.74 -15.25
N GLN A 113 4.14 -7.84 -15.36
CA GLN A 113 5.28 -7.84 -14.43
C GLN A 113 4.83 -7.59 -12.98
N THR A 114 3.90 -6.67 -12.77
CA THR A 114 3.30 -6.39 -11.45
C THR A 114 2.60 -7.63 -10.89
N LEU A 115 1.71 -8.26 -11.68
CA LEU A 115 0.96 -9.43 -11.24
C LEU A 115 1.83 -10.63 -10.92
N HIS A 116 2.87 -10.89 -11.73
CA HIS A 116 3.68 -12.10 -11.60
C HIS A 116 4.90 -11.93 -10.70
N PHE A 117 5.50 -10.73 -10.67
CA PHE A 117 6.82 -10.49 -10.06
C PHE A 117 6.82 -9.39 -9.00
N ASN A 118 5.69 -8.71 -8.80
CA ASN A 118 5.55 -7.60 -7.85
C ASN A 118 6.63 -6.51 -8.05
N SER A 119 7.07 -6.34 -9.29
CA SER A 119 8.18 -5.47 -9.65
C SER A 119 8.13 -5.07 -11.11
N LEU A 120 8.85 -4.00 -11.47
CA LEU A 120 9.07 -3.57 -12.84
C LEU A 120 10.56 -3.57 -13.14
N ARG A 121 10.95 -4.07 -14.32
CA ARG A 121 12.30 -3.92 -14.86
C ARG A 121 12.43 -2.57 -15.56
N LEU A 122 13.46 -1.81 -15.22
CA LEU A 122 13.80 -0.54 -15.86
C LEU A 122 14.70 -0.77 -17.09
N ASP A 123 14.85 0.27 -17.92
CA ASP A 123 15.66 0.23 -19.15
C ASP A 123 17.14 -0.14 -18.91
N ASP A 124 17.68 0.25 -17.75
CA ASP A 124 19.05 -0.10 -17.32
C ASP A 124 19.18 -1.54 -16.80
N GLY A 125 18.09 -2.31 -16.82
CA GLY A 125 18.01 -3.68 -16.34
C GLY A 125 17.81 -3.83 -14.84
N SER A 126 17.82 -2.73 -14.07
CA SER A 126 17.51 -2.74 -12.64
C SER A 126 16.02 -3.01 -12.40
N VAL A 127 15.65 -3.29 -11.16
CA VAL A 127 14.30 -3.68 -10.77
C VAL A 127 13.81 -2.76 -9.64
N VAL A 128 12.58 -2.29 -9.76
CA VAL A 128 11.88 -1.53 -8.72
C VAL A 128 10.66 -2.30 -8.23
N ASN A 129 10.27 -2.12 -6.97
CA ASN A 129 9.07 -2.74 -6.45
C ASN A 129 7.82 -2.15 -7.12
N MET A 130 6.82 -2.99 -7.43
CA MET A 130 5.52 -2.60 -7.95
C MET A 130 4.53 -3.77 -7.80
N SER A 131 3.85 -3.84 -6.65
CA SER A 131 3.08 -5.04 -6.29
C SER A 131 1.58 -4.97 -6.59
N VAL A 132 1.04 -3.79 -6.90
CA VAL A 132 -0.40 -3.59 -7.15
C VAL A 132 -0.65 -3.05 -8.57
N PRO A 133 -1.61 -3.61 -9.33
CA PRO A 133 -1.96 -3.07 -10.64
C PRO A 133 -2.57 -1.67 -10.57
N ILE A 134 -1.91 -0.69 -11.19
CA ILE A 134 -2.40 0.69 -11.35
C ILE A 134 -2.91 0.84 -12.80
N VAL A 135 -4.18 0.50 -13.00
CA VAL A 135 -4.79 0.34 -14.33
C VAL A 135 -6.11 1.10 -14.40
N LEU A 136 -6.50 1.51 -15.61
CA LEU A 136 -7.80 2.09 -15.91
C LEU A 136 -8.61 1.09 -16.73
N ALA A 137 -9.82 0.74 -16.28
CA ALA A 137 -10.70 -0.18 -16.98
C ALA A 137 -11.70 0.55 -17.87
N ILE A 138 -11.97 0.00 -19.05
CA ILE A 138 -12.99 0.52 -19.99
C ILE A 138 -13.87 -0.61 -20.52
N ASP A 139 -15.13 -0.28 -20.80
CA ASP A 139 -16.09 -1.24 -21.38
C ASP A 139 -15.94 -1.38 -22.90
N ASP A 140 -16.76 -2.25 -23.50
CA ASP A 140 -16.72 -2.55 -24.93
C ASP A 140 -17.16 -1.35 -25.77
N GLU A 141 -18.13 -0.56 -25.29
CA GLU A 141 -18.63 0.66 -25.91
C GLU A 141 -17.57 1.77 -25.93
N GLN A 142 -16.91 2.02 -24.80
CA GLN A 142 -15.80 2.96 -24.66
C GLN A 142 -14.66 2.56 -25.58
N LYS A 143 -14.24 1.28 -25.57
CA LYS A 143 -13.22 0.79 -26.50
C LYS A 143 -13.60 1.05 -27.97
N ALA A 144 -14.85 0.78 -28.35
CA ALA A 144 -15.33 1.04 -29.71
C ALA A 144 -15.32 2.53 -30.06
N SER A 145 -15.70 3.40 -29.11
CA SER A 145 -15.71 4.86 -29.30
C SER A 145 -14.32 5.48 -29.43
N ILE A 146 -13.31 4.90 -28.75
CA ILE A 146 -11.91 5.30 -28.88
C ILE A 146 -11.38 4.96 -30.27
N GLY A 147 -11.78 3.80 -30.81
CA GLY A 147 -11.41 3.35 -32.15
C GLY A 147 -9.90 3.30 -32.36
N GLU A 148 -9.42 3.95 -33.42
CA GLU A 148 -8.01 4.01 -33.79
C GLU A 148 -7.24 5.19 -33.14
N SER A 149 -7.91 5.96 -32.28
CA SER A 149 -7.25 7.08 -31.61
C SER A 149 -6.05 6.59 -30.79
N LYS A 150 -4.96 7.36 -30.83
CA LYS A 150 -3.79 7.11 -29.97
C LYS A 150 -3.86 7.82 -28.63
N ARG A 151 -4.89 8.64 -28.42
CA ARG A 151 -5.00 9.54 -27.28
C ARG A 151 -6.44 9.67 -26.84
N VAL A 152 -6.64 9.79 -25.54
CA VAL A 152 -7.96 10.02 -24.93
C VAL A 152 -7.87 11.11 -23.88
N ALA A 153 -8.95 11.86 -23.71
CA ALA A 153 -9.14 12.72 -22.55
C ALA A 153 -9.78 11.91 -21.42
N LEU A 154 -9.20 11.98 -20.23
CA LEU A 154 -9.81 11.48 -19.02
C LEU A 154 -10.68 12.59 -18.44
N VAL A 155 -11.95 12.30 -18.18
CA VAL A 155 -12.91 13.28 -17.68
C VAL A 155 -13.39 12.93 -16.27
N GLY A 156 -13.52 13.95 -15.42
CA GLY A 156 -14.10 13.79 -14.08
C GLY A 156 -15.62 13.63 -14.15
N SER A 157 -16.24 13.39 -12.99
CA SER A 157 -17.70 13.23 -12.85
C SER A 157 -18.51 14.49 -13.21
N ASP A 158 -17.87 15.65 -13.30
CA ASP A 158 -18.46 16.91 -13.77
C ASP A 158 -18.40 17.06 -15.31
N GLY A 159 -17.84 16.06 -16.01
CA GLY A 159 -17.65 16.05 -17.45
C GLY A 159 -16.46 16.87 -17.94
N ASN A 160 -15.68 17.48 -17.05
CA ASN A 160 -14.53 18.29 -17.41
C ASN A 160 -13.29 17.41 -17.62
N PRO A 161 -12.44 17.70 -18.63
CA PRO A 161 -11.16 17.03 -18.79
C PRO A 161 -10.24 17.30 -17.60
N VAL A 162 -9.65 16.24 -17.06
CA VAL A 162 -8.71 16.29 -15.93
C VAL A 162 -7.32 15.78 -16.30
N ALA A 163 -7.21 14.93 -17.34
CA ALA A 163 -5.94 14.44 -17.86
C ALA A 163 -6.05 14.05 -19.34
N ILE A 164 -4.91 13.85 -19.98
CA ILE A 164 -4.78 13.20 -21.29
C ILE A 164 -3.97 11.92 -21.09
N LEU A 165 -4.43 10.82 -21.69
CA LEU A 165 -3.66 9.59 -21.80
C LEU A 165 -3.22 9.43 -23.25
N SER A 166 -1.91 9.39 -23.50
CA SER A 166 -1.32 9.34 -24.83
C SER A 166 -0.64 8.00 -25.11
N ASP A 167 -0.37 7.76 -26.39
CA ASP A 167 0.23 6.52 -26.91
C ASP A 167 -0.46 5.26 -26.37
N ILE A 168 -1.79 5.28 -26.34
CA ILE A 168 -2.57 4.29 -25.60
C ILE A 168 -2.40 2.87 -26.12
N GLU A 169 -2.53 1.91 -25.21
CA GLU A 169 -2.60 0.47 -25.47
C GLU A 169 -3.82 -0.10 -24.75
N ILE A 170 -4.73 -0.73 -25.49
CA ILE A 170 -5.93 -1.37 -24.95
C ILE A 170 -5.75 -2.88 -24.98
N TYR A 171 -5.78 -3.53 -23.81
CA TYR A 171 -5.58 -4.96 -23.63
C TYR A 171 -6.67 -5.58 -22.74
N LYS A 172 -6.73 -6.92 -22.67
CA LYS A 172 -7.80 -7.60 -21.93
C LYS A 172 -7.67 -7.36 -20.43
N HIS A 173 -8.80 -7.32 -19.74
CA HIS A 173 -8.87 -7.33 -18.28
C HIS A 173 -9.17 -8.75 -17.78
N PRO A 174 -8.17 -9.60 -17.48
CA PRO A 174 -8.40 -10.94 -16.96
C PRO A 174 -8.79 -10.86 -15.47
N LYS A 175 -10.01 -10.41 -15.18
CA LYS A 175 -10.48 -10.06 -13.83
C LYS A 175 -10.21 -11.14 -12.79
N GLU A 176 -10.63 -12.37 -13.05
CA GLU A 176 -10.45 -13.48 -12.11
C GLU A 176 -8.97 -13.74 -11.80
N GLU A 177 -8.11 -13.76 -12.82
CA GLU A 177 -6.66 -13.92 -12.64
C GLU A 177 -6.04 -12.74 -11.88
N ARG A 178 -6.40 -11.51 -12.24
CA ARG A 178 -5.96 -10.29 -11.54
C ARG A 178 -6.31 -10.37 -10.05
N ILE A 179 -7.55 -10.73 -9.74
CA ILE A 179 -8.05 -10.86 -8.37
C ILE A 179 -7.28 -11.96 -7.63
N ALA A 180 -7.19 -13.16 -8.22
CA ALA A 180 -6.50 -14.31 -7.62
C ALA A 180 -5.03 -13.99 -7.30
N ARG A 181 -4.31 -13.34 -8.22
CA ARG A 181 -2.88 -13.03 -8.04
C ARG A 181 -2.62 -11.88 -7.07
N THR A 182 -3.52 -10.90 -7.02
CA THR A 182 -3.34 -9.73 -6.14
C THR A 182 -3.76 -10.04 -4.70
N TRP A 183 -4.90 -10.71 -4.50
CA TRP A 183 -5.46 -11.01 -3.16
C TRP A 183 -5.21 -12.44 -2.66
N GLY A 184 -4.72 -13.35 -3.50
CA GLY A 184 -4.55 -14.76 -3.12
C GLY A 184 -5.86 -15.54 -2.96
N THR A 185 -6.99 -14.98 -3.42
CA THR A 185 -8.32 -15.57 -3.39
C THR A 185 -9.20 -14.88 -4.44
N THR A 186 -10.28 -15.53 -4.86
CA THR A 186 -11.35 -14.96 -5.70
C THR A 186 -12.71 -14.96 -4.98
N ALA A 187 -12.69 -15.06 -3.64
CA ALA A 187 -13.90 -15.06 -2.84
C ALA A 187 -14.74 -13.78 -3.08
N PRO A 188 -16.08 -13.90 -3.17
CA PRO A 188 -16.94 -12.73 -3.26
C PRO A 188 -16.91 -11.91 -1.96
N GLY A 189 -17.26 -10.63 -2.04
CA GLY A 189 -17.31 -9.71 -0.90
C GLY A 189 -15.96 -9.10 -0.51
N LEU A 190 -14.93 -9.22 -1.36
CA LEU A 190 -13.69 -8.45 -1.21
C LEU A 190 -13.99 -6.98 -1.58
N PRO A 191 -13.92 -6.03 -0.63
CA PRO A 191 -14.54 -4.71 -0.80
C PRO A 191 -14.01 -3.93 -2.01
N TYR A 192 -12.69 -3.90 -2.20
CA TYR A 192 -12.08 -3.24 -3.36
C TYR A 192 -12.42 -3.94 -4.68
N VAL A 193 -12.48 -5.27 -4.67
CA VAL A 193 -12.82 -6.05 -5.87
C VAL A 193 -14.25 -5.75 -6.30
N GLU A 194 -15.20 -5.75 -5.36
CA GLU A 194 -16.60 -5.45 -5.65
C GLU A 194 -16.78 -4.02 -6.16
N GLU A 195 -16.08 -3.06 -5.57
CA GLU A 195 -16.19 -1.65 -5.94
C GLU A 195 -15.54 -1.33 -7.29
N ALA A 196 -14.37 -1.89 -7.58
CA ALA A 196 -13.52 -1.41 -8.69
C ALA A 196 -13.20 -2.46 -9.76
N ILE A 197 -13.57 -3.73 -9.60
CA ILE A 197 -13.17 -4.80 -10.54
C ILE A 197 -14.38 -5.61 -11.03
N THR A 198 -15.26 -6.08 -10.14
CA THR A 198 -16.36 -6.99 -10.47
C THR A 198 -17.17 -6.47 -11.66
N ASN A 199 -17.66 -5.24 -11.56
CA ASN A 199 -18.51 -4.59 -12.56
C ASN A 199 -17.75 -3.66 -13.53
N ALA A 200 -16.42 -3.60 -13.43
CA ALA A 200 -15.61 -2.79 -14.35
C ALA A 200 -15.66 -3.33 -15.78
N GLY A 201 -15.17 -2.57 -16.76
CA GLY A 201 -15.09 -3.03 -18.14
C GLY A 201 -14.13 -4.23 -18.34
N ASN A 202 -14.26 -4.89 -19.50
CA ASN A 202 -13.49 -6.07 -19.88
C ASN A 202 -12.11 -5.74 -20.48
N TRP A 203 -11.79 -4.45 -20.62
CA TRP A 203 -10.54 -3.97 -21.16
C TRP A 203 -9.82 -3.09 -20.16
N LEU A 204 -8.50 -3.08 -20.25
CA LEU A 204 -7.64 -2.11 -19.57
C LEU A 204 -7.00 -1.22 -20.63
N ILE A 205 -6.81 0.06 -20.28
CA ILE A 205 -6.14 1.05 -21.12
C ILE A 205 -4.91 1.58 -20.38
N GLY A 206 -3.73 1.32 -20.95
CA GLY A 206 -2.45 1.85 -20.48
C GLY A 206 -1.93 2.95 -21.41
N GLY A 207 -1.04 3.80 -20.93
CA GLY A 207 -0.48 4.89 -21.72
C GLY A 207 0.27 5.93 -20.89
N ASP A 208 0.81 6.93 -21.58
CA ASP A 208 1.55 8.03 -20.98
C ASP A 208 0.59 9.12 -20.50
N LEU A 209 0.61 9.42 -19.20
CA LEU A 209 -0.39 10.26 -18.54
C LEU A 209 0.12 11.70 -18.42
N GLU A 210 -0.71 12.66 -18.81
CA GLU A 210 -0.51 14.09 -18.59
C GLU A 210 -1.71 14.65 -17.81
N VAL A 211 -1.53 14.87 -16.50
CA VAL A 211 -2.59 15.40 -15.62
C VAL A 211 -2.63 16.92 -15.72
N LEU A 212 -3.79 17.48 -16.06
CA LEU A 212 -3.90 18.89 -16.44
C LEU A 212 -3.65 19.84 -15.25
N GLU A 213 -4.13 19.47 -14.06
CA GLU A 213 -4.01 20.25 -12.84
C GLU A 213 -3.79 19.35 -11.62
N PRO A 214 -3.10 19.85 -10.55
CA PRO A 214 -2.99 19.13 -9.30
C PRO A 214 -4.37 18.76 -8.74
N VAL A 215 -4.52 17.53 -8.26
CA VAL A 215 -5.80 17.00 -7.79
C VAL A 215 -6.18 17.66 -6.46
N LYS A 216 -7.43 18.10 -6.35
CA LYS A 216 -8.01 18.63 -5.12
C LYS A 216 -9.37 18.01 -4.88
N TYR A 217 -9.67 17.70 -3.62
CA TYR A 217 -10.96 17.11 -3.22
C TYR A 217 -11.92 18.14 -2.63
N ASN A 218 -11.41 19.31 -2.20
CA ASN A 218 -12.18 20.40 -1.61
C ASN A 218 -13.02 19.96 -0.40
N ASP A 219 -12.52 19.00 0.37
CA ASP A 219 -13.18 18.38 1.53
C ASP A 219 -12.66 18.92 2.88
N GLY A 220 -11.89 20.01 2.84
CA GLY A 220 -11.22 20.61 4.01
C GLY A 220 -9.93 19.91 4.44
N LEU A 221 -9.50 18.84 3.74
CA LEU A 221 -8.31 18.07 4.08
C LEU A 221 -7.17 18.20 3.06
N ASP A 222 -7.35 18.95 1.96
CA ASP A 222 -6.32 19.10 0.92
C ASP A 222 -4.99 19.63 1.48
N ARG A 223 -5.01 20.45 2.53
CA ARG A 223 -3.80 20.92 3.22
C ARG A 223 -2.92 19.82 3.81
N PHE A 224 -3.46 18.61 3.99
CA PHE A 224 -2.71 17.44 4.47
C PHE A 224 -2.26 16.52 3.34
N ARG A 225 -2.75 16.71 2.10
CA ARG A 225 -2.37 15.90 0.93
C ARG A 225 -1.11 16.50 0.32
N LEU A 226 0.03 16.22 0.95
CA LEU A 226 1.32 16.67 0.48
C LEU A 226 1.86 15.66 -0.52
N SER A 227 2.31 16.14 -1.67
CA SER A 227 2.97 15.30 -2.67
C SER A 227 4.29 14.72 -2.13
N PRO A 228 4.85 13.66 -2.73
CA PRO A 228 6.19 13.17 -2.41
C PRO A 228 7.27 14.27 -2.50
N ALA A 229 7.15 15.19 -3.45
CA ALA A 229 8.08 16.33 -3.59
C ALA A 229 7.92 17.32 -2.42
N GLU A 230 6.68 17.64 -2.02
CA GLU A 230 6.39 18.52 -0.89
C GLU A 230 6.81 17.90 0.45
N LEU A 231 6.57 16.60 0.64
CA LEU A 231 7.03 15.85 1.80
C LEU A 231 8.55 15.89 1.92
N ARG A 232 9.28 15.61 0.84
CA ARG A 232 10.75 15.69 0.84
C ARG A 232 11.24 17.07 1.24
N LYS A 233 10.64 18.13 0.67
CA LYS A 233 10.96 19.52 1.01
C LYS A 233 10.69 19.83 2.49
N GLU A 234 9.58 19.36 3.05
CA GLU A 234 9.25 19.57 4.47
C GLU A 234 10.21 18.80 5.39
N LEU A 235 10.56 17.56 5.05
CA LEU A 235 11.50 16.75 5.82
C LEU A 235 12.92 17.34 5.80
N GLU A 236 13.37 17.84 4.65
CA GLU A 236 14.65 18.57 4.51
C GLU A 236 14.64 19.87 5.29
N LYS A 237 13.55 20.66 5.21
CA LYS A 237 13.37 21.89 5.99
C LYS A 237 13.45 21.64 7.50
N ARG A 238 12.95 20.50 7.97
CA ARG A 238 13.07 20.08 9.38
C ARG A 238 14.45 19.54 9.74
N GLY A 239 15.38 19.41 8.78
CA GLY A 239 16.70 18.86 9.02
C GLY A 239 16.65 17.38 9.44
N ALA A 240 15.72 16.61 8.88
CA ALA A 240 15.57 15.19 9.21
C ALA A 240 16.82 14.41 8.75
N ASP A 241 17.47 13.68 9.66
CA ASP A 241 18.58 12.78 9.33
C ASP A 241 18.13 11.30 9.25
N ALA A 242 16.93 11.01 9.74
CA ALA A 242 16.17 9.80 9.49
C ALA A 242 14.68 10.11 9.39
N VAL A 243 13.96 9.37 8.56
CA VAL A 243 12.51 9.48 8.38
C VAL A 243 11.90 8.09 8.48
N PHE A 244 11.05 7.89 9.47
CA PHE A 244 10.36 6.63 9.69
C PHE A 244 8.87 6.78 9.42
N ALA A 245 8.36 5.99 8.47
CA ALA A 245 6.97 6.06 8.06
C ALA A 245 6.10 5.10 8.86
N PHE A 246 4.91 5.58 9.24
CA PHE A 246 3.84 4.77 9.81
C PHE A 246 2.59 4.87 8.93
N GLN A 247 2.37 3.81 8.14
CA GLN A 247 1.13 3.62 7.37
C GLN A 247 -0.01 3.23 8.31
N LEU A 248 -1.18 3.84 8.11
CA LEU A 248 -2.38 3.48 8.84
C LEU A 248 -3.66 3.79 8.06
N ARG A 249 -4.71 3.01 8.33
CA ARG A 249 -6.09 3.27 7.88
C ARG A 249 -7.09 3.37 9.04
N ASN A 250 -6.61 3.16 10.27
CA ASN A 250 -7.41 3.07 11.49
C ASN A 250 -7.08 4.22 12.44
N PRO A 251 -7.95 4.53 13.41
CA PRO A 251 -7.60 5.40 14.55
C PRO A 251 -6.31 4.96 15.25
N VAL A 252 -5.55 5.94 15.74
CA VAL A 252 -4.30 5.69 16.49
C VAL A 252 -4.65 5.39 17.95
N HIS A 253 -4.40 4.17 18.39
CA HIS A 253 -4.37 3.81 19.82
C HIS A 253 -2.93 3.72 20.31
N ASN A 254 -2.71 3.61 21.63
CA ASN A 254 -1.38 3.65 22.23
C ASN A 254 -0.49 2.45 21.87
N GLY A 255 -1.05 1.41 21.25
CA GLY A 255 -0.27 0.32 20.67
C GLY A 255 0.47 0.77 19.41
N HIS A 256 -0.19 1.51 18.53
CA HIS A 256 0.47 2.18 17.40
C HIS A 256 1.49 3.21 17.91
N ALA A 257 1.12 4.01 18.92
CA ALA A 257 2.03 4.98 19.53
C ALA A 257 3.28 4.33 20.12
N LEU A 258 3.15 3.15 20.76
CA LEU A 258 4.28 2.37 21.25
C LEU A 258 5.25 2.00 20.12
N LEU A 259 4.75 1.56 18.97
CA LEU A 259 5.59 1.25 17.81
C LEU A 259 6.34 2.48 17.30
N MET A 260 5.66 3.63 17.22
CA MET A 260 6.23 4.89 16.73
C MET A 260 7.26 5.47 17.70
N THR A 261 6.95 5.52 18.99
CA THR A 261 7.84 6.05 20.03
C THR A 261 9.04 5.13 20.26
N ASP A 262 8.85 3.81 20.24
CA ASP A 262 9.96 2.86 20.32
C ASP A 262 10.87 2.92 19.08
N THR A 263 10.31 3.14 17.89
CA THR A 263 11.10 3.38 16.68
C THR A 263 11.98 4.62 16.83
N ARG A 264 11.40 5.76 17.25
CA ARG A 264 12.15 6.99 17.51
C ARG A 264 13.30 6.73 18.47
N ARG A 265 13.03 6.07 19.59
CA ARG A 265 14.02 5.70 20.60
C ARG A 265 15.17 4.88 20.00
N ARG A 266 14.87 3.81 19.26
CA ARG A 266 15.88 2.98 18.59
C ARG A 266 16.73 3.79 17.61
N LEU A 267 16.13 4.70 16.84
CA LEU A 267 16.88 5.55 15.91
C LEU A 267 17.83 6.50 16.64
N LEU A 268 17.41 7.09 17.76
CA LEU A 268 18.29 7.90 18.61
C LEU A 268 19.44 7.06 19.18
N GLU A 269 19.16 5.84 19.65
CA GLU A 269 20.16 4.87 20.13
C GLU A 269 21.14 4.44 19.02
N MET A 270 20.69 4.37 17.76
CA MET A 270 21.52 4.12 16.57
C MET A 270 22.41 5.31 16.18
N GLY A 271 22.19 6.49 16.79
CA GLY A 271 23.03 7.67 16.61
C GLY A 271 22.43 8.78 15.74
N TYR A 272 21.23 8.58 15.17
CA TYR A 272 20.48 9.65 14.52
C TYR A 272 20.14 10.75 15.55
N LYS A 273 20.16 12.00 15.11
CA LYS A 273 19.98 13.19 15.95
C LYS A 273 18.59 13.80 15.81
N ASN A 274 17.99 13.68 14.64
CA ASN A 274 16.69 14.25 14.34
C ASN A 274 15.82 13.30 13.49
N PRO A 275 15.48 12.11 14.02
CA PRO A 275 14.54 11.22 13.35
C PRO A 275 13.17 11.90 13.29
N ILE A 276 12.49 11.92 12.15
CA ILE A 276 11.14 12.49 12.00
C ILE A 276 10.13 11.38 11.67
N LEU A 277 9.03 11.36 12.40
CA LEU A 277 7.89 10.49 12.12
C LEU A 277 7.12 11.05 10.92
N LEU A 278 6.89 10.22 9.91
CA LEU A 278 5.86 10.47 8.91
C LEU A 278 4.61 9.65 9.27
N LEU A 279 3.68 10.28 10.00
CA LEU A 279 2.38 9.69 10.34
C LEU A 279 1.46 9.85 9.13
N HIS A 280 1.17 8.74 8.45
CA HIS A 280 0.76 8.81 7.06
C HIS A 280 -0.56 8.07 6.80
N PRO A 281 -1.71 8.58 7.31
CA PRO A 281 -3.01 7.97 7.08
C PRO A 281 -3.33 7.85 5.59
N LEU A 282 -3.83 6.69 5.18
CA LEU A 282 -4.41 6.49 3.85
C LEU A 282 -5.73 7.24 3.74
N GLY A 283 -5.94 7.92 2.61
CA GLY A 283 -7.12 8.77 2.36
C GLY A 283 -7.84 8.55 1.04
N GLY A 284 -7.43 7.57 0.23
CA GLY A 284 -8.28 7.07 -0.86
C GLY A 284 -9.43 6.19 -0.35
N TYR A 285 -10.02 5.40 -1.24
CA TYR A 285 -11.09 4.46 -0.92
C TYR A 285 -10.74 3.56 0.27
N THR A 286 -11.71 3.40 1.17
CA THR A 286 -11.71 2.44 2.28
C THR A 286 -13.08 1.80 2.37
N LYS A 287 -13.15 0.54 2.80
CA LYS A 287 -14.41 -0.20 2.95
C LYS A 287 -15.35 0.46 3.97
N ALA A 288 -16.65 0.24 3.81
CA ALA A 288 -17.70 1.00 4.50
C ALA A 288 -17.68 0.95 6.05
N ASP A 289 -17.16 -0.11 6.67
CA ASP A 289 -17.11 -0.24 8.13
C ASP A 289 -15.81 0.32 8.77
N ASP A 290 -14.89 0.86 7.96
CA ASP A 290 -13.73 1.60 8.45
C ASP A 290 -14.15 3.03 8.87
N VAL A 291 -13.43 3.63 9.82
CA VAL A 291 -13.70 5.01 10.26
C VAL A 291 -13.36 5.99 9.11
N PRO A 292 -14.28 6.89 8.70
CA PRO A 292 -14.04 7.81 7.62
C PRO A 292 -12.81 8.70 7.85
N LEU A 293 -12.15 9.11 6.76
CA LEU A 293 -10.91 9.89 6.80
C LEU A 293 -11.01 11.15 7.67
N SER A 294 -12.10 11.93 7.52
CA SER A 294 -12.29 13.17 8.29
C SER A 294 -12.32 12.94 9.80
N TRP A 295 -12.93 11.83 10.25
CA TRP A 295 -12.94 11.45 11.66
C TRP A 295 -11.60 10.91 12.14
N ARG A 296 -10.88 10.16 11.28
CA ARG A 296 -9.51 9.73 11.60
C ARG A 296 -8.56 10.91 11.75
N MET A 297 -8.63 11.90 10.86
CA MET A 297 -7.78 13.09 10.95
C MET A 297 -8.03 13.87 12.24
N LYS A 298 -9.30 14.11 12.60
CA LYS A 298 -9.66 14.71 13.90
C LYS A 298 -9.11 13.91 15.08
N GLN A 299 -9.18 12.57 15.00
CA GLN A 299 -8.67 11.69 16.05
C GLN A 299 -7.14 11.76 16.15
N HIS A 300 -6.44 11.82 15.02
CA HIS A 300 -4.98 11.93 14.99
C HIS A 300 -4.49 13.30 15.48
N GLU A 301 -5.20 14.38 15.17
CA GLU A 301 -4.95 15.72 15.73
C GLU A 301 -5.02 15.67 17.26
N LYS A 302 -6.04 15.00 17.84
CA LYS A 302 -6.14 14.83 19.30
C LYS A 302 -5.01 13.99 19.92
N VAL A 303 -4.52 12.97 19.21
CA VAL A 303 -3.36 12.18 19.67
C VAL A 303 -2.09 13.03 19.76
N LEU A 304 -1.93 14.00 18.85
CA LEU A 304 -0.82 14.96 18.86
C LEU A 304 -1.01 16.04 19.94
N GLU A 305 -2.22 16.59 20.06
CA GLU A 305 -2.57 17.58 21.10
C GLU A 305 -2.37 17.02 22.52
N ASP A 306 -2.72 15.75 22.74
CA ASP A 306 -2.56 15.06 24.02
C ASP A 306 -1.09 14.66 24.31
N GLY A 307 -0.16 14.93 23.39
CA GLY A 307 1.28 14.66 23.55
C GLY A 307 1.66 13.17 23.51
N VAL A 308 0.75 12.29 23.05
CA VAL A 308 1.07 10.86 22.84
C VAL A 308 2.11 10.70 21.73
N LEU A 309 2.00 11.54 20.69
CA LEU A 309 3.03 11.75 19.69
C LEU A 309 3.47 13.20 19.75
N ASP A 310 4.77 13.44 19.59
CA ASP A 310 5.35 14.78 19.61
C ASP A 310 5.11 15.50 18.27
N PRO A 311 4.36 16.64 18.25
CA PRO A 311 4.08 17.38 17.02
C PRO A 311 5.32 17.97 16.34
N GLU A 312 6.35 18.35 17.10
CA GLU A 312 7.56 18.97 16.54
C GLU A 312 8.34 17.98 15.66
N THR A 313 8.31 16.71 16.05
CA THR A 313 9.03 15.63 15.37
C THR A 313 8.12 14.69 14.58
N THR A 314 6.91 15.16 14.26
CA THR A 314 5.92 14.45 13.44
C THR A 314 5.45 15.30 12.27
N VAL A 315 5.45 14.71 11.08
CA VAL A 315 4.76 15.22 9.89
C VAL A 315 3.50 14.36 9.69
N VAL A 316 2.33 14.98 9.71
CA VAL A 316 1.06 14.34 9.36
C VAL A 316 0.72 14.66 7.92
N SER A 317 0.50 13.62 7.11
CA SER A 317 0.08 13.80 5.72
C SER A 317 -0.84 12.66 5.27
N ILE A 318 -1.70 12.92 4.30
CA ILE A 318 -2.65 11.95 3.76
C ILE A 318 -2.06 11.31 2.51
N PHE A 319 -1.94 9.98 2.53
CA PHE A 319 -1.54 9.18 1.37
C PHE A 319 -2.75 8.93 0.46
N PRO A 320 -2.75 9.38 -0.81
CA PRO A 320 -3.96 9.44 -1.63
C PRO A 320 -4.43 8.08 -2.20
N SER A 321 -3.66 7.01 -2.05
CA SER A 321 -3.98 5.70 -2.63
C SER A 321 -5.30 5.12 -2.12
N PRO A 322 -6.07 4.45 -2.98
CA PRO A 322 -7.09 3.48 -2.56
C PRO A 322 -6.49 2.35 -1.72
N MET A 323 -7.27 1.81 -0.78
CA MET A 323 -6.93 0.63 0.03
C MET A 323 -7.49 -0.65 -0.63
N HIS A 324 -6.63 -1.62 -0.91
CA HIS A 324 -7.04 -2.89 -1.55
C HIS A 324 -7.49 -3.93 -0.53
N TYR A 325 -6.93 -3.88 0.67
CA TYR A 325 -6.97 -4.95 1.65
C TYR A 325 -6.28 -6.23 1.11
N ALA A 326 -5.17 -6.05 0.39
CA ALA A 326 -4.41 -7.13 -0.26
C ALA A 326 -3.16 -7.59 0.54
N GLY A 327 -3.12 -7.31 1.84
CA GLY A 327 -2.18 -7.95 2.77
C GLY A 327 -0.70 -7.84 2.37
N PRO A 328 0.03 -8.98 2.29
CA PRO A 328 1.45 -9.00 1.90
C PRO A 328 1.76 -8.44 0.50
N THR A 329 0.80 -8.46 -0.43
CA THR A 329 0.95 -7.83 -1.74
C THR A 329 0.90 -6.31 -1.59
N GLU A 330 -0.10 -5.78 -0.88
CA GLU A 330 -0.31 -4.34 -0.74
C GLU A 330 0.69 -3.66 0.20
N VAL A 331 1.19 -4.34 1.24
CA VAL A 331 2.18 -3.71 2.15
C VAL A 331 3.47 -3.33 1.44
N GLN A 332 3.83 -4.03 0.36
CA GLN A 332 4.96 -3.66 -0.51
C GLN A 332 4.69 -2.31 -1.19
N TRP A 333 3.50 -2.11 -1.77
CA TRP A 333 3.06 -0.83 -2.32
C TRP A 333 3.10 0.30 -1.29
N HIS A 334 2.57 0.06 -0.08
CA HIS A 334 2.59 1.05 1.00
C HIS A 334 4.01 1.46 1.40
N ALA A 335 4.98 0.55 1.34
CA ALA A 335 6.39 0.82 1.63
C ALA A 335 7.08 1.54 0.46
N LYS A 336 6.91 1.06 -0.77
CA LYS A 336 7.44 1.68 -2.00
C LYS A 336 7.00 3.14 -2.14
N ALA A 337 5.72 3.43 -1.92
CA ALA A 337 5.22 4.81 -1.96
C ALA A 337 5.95 5.72 -0.94
N ARG A 338 6.36 5.18 0.21
CA ARG A 338 7.06 5.92 1.27
C ARG A 338 8.54 6.07 1.01
N ILE A 339 9.15 5.14 0.29
CA ILE A 339 10.47 5.34 -0.33
C ILE A 339 10.42 6.58 -1.23
N ASN A 340 9.44 6.64 -2.13
CA ASN A 340 9.29 7.78 -3.04
C ASN A 340 9.03 9.10 -2.30
N ALA A 341 8.37 9.08 -1.14
CA ALA A 341 8.22 10.24 -0.25
C ALA A 341 9.45 10.59 0.62
N GLY A 342 10.53 9.80 0.58
CA GLY A 342 11.79 10.09 1.28
C GLY A 342 12.02 9.32 2.59
N ALA A 343 11.12 8.41 2.98
CA ALA A 343 11.29 7.59 4.17
C ALA A 343 12.39 6.53 3.99
N ASN A 344 13.37 6.48 4.90
CA ASN A 344 14.43 5.48 4.92
C ASN A 344 14.18 4.35 5.93
N PHE A 345 13.18 4.50 6.81
CA PHE A 345 12.67 3.45 7.69
C PHE A 345 11.16 3.25 7.50
N TYR A 346 10.70 2.01 7.60
CA TYR A 346 9.28 1.67 7.48
C TYR A 346 8.84 0.75 8.61
N ILE A 347 7.89 1.22 9.41
CA ILE A 347 7.33 0.44 10.51
C ILE A 347 6.30 -0.54 9.95
N VAL A 348 6.42 -1.82 10.31
CA VAL A 348 5.45 -2.85 9.94
C VAL A 348 5.10 -3.72 11.14
N GLY A 349 3.80 -3.83 11.39
CA GLY A 349 3.22 -4.61 12.48
C GLY A 349 2.71 -5.99 12.05
N ARG A 350 1.75 -6.51 12.82
CA ARG A 350 0.99 -7.73 12.51
C ARG A 350 -0.05 -7.44 11.43
N ASP A 351 -0.25 -8.38 10.51
CA ASP A 351 -1.31 -8.39 9.49
C ASP A 351 -1.48 -7.04 8.74
N PRO A 352 -0.37 -6.45 8.23
CA PRO A 352 -0.44 -5.17 7.54
C PRO A 352 -1.29 -5.32 6.28
N ALA A 353 -2.16 -4.34 6.04
CA ALA A 353 -3.12 -4.34 4.94
C ALA A 353 -4.08 -5.55 4.89
N GLY A 354 -4.18 -6.32 5.98
CA GLY A 354 -5.12 -7.43 6.09
C GLY A 354 -6.54 -7.03 6.49
N MET A 355 -7.44 -8.00 6.33
CA MET A 355 -8.81 -8.01 6.81
C MET A 355 -9.26 -9.45 7.09
N GLY A 356 -10.42 -9.63 7.75
CA GLY A 356 -11.06 -10.95 7.85
C GLY A 356 -11.54 -11.45 6.49
N HIS A 357 -11.52 -12.77 6.28
CA HIS A 357 -12.06 -13.37 5.06
C HIS A 357 -13.58 -13.10 4.97
N PRO A 358 -14.13 -12.61 3.84
CA PRO A 358 -15.54 -12.25 3.75
C PRO A 358 -16.52 -13.40 4.02
N VAL A 359 -16.11 -14.63 3.69
CA VAL A 359 -16.95 -15.84 3.80
C VAL A 359 -16.57 -16.74 4.99
N GLU A 360 -15.30 -16.73 5.40
CA GLU A 360 -14.75 -17.72 6.33
C GLU A 360 -14.39 -17.04 7.66
N LYS A 361 -14.51 -17.77 8.78
CA LYS A 361 -14.20 -17.23 10.12
C LYS A 361 -12.69 -17.25 10.41
N ARG A 362 -11.90 -16.60 9.56
CA ARG A 362 -10.44 -16.45 9.71
C ARG A 362 -9.94 -15.15 9.10
N ASP A 363 -8.69 -14.80 9.41
CA ASP A 363 -7.98 -13.73 8.71
C ASP A 363 -7.71 -14.15 7.24
N LEU A 364 -7.69 -13.17 6.33
CA LEU A 364 -7.45 -13.41 4.91
C LEU A 364 -6.00 -13.87 4.66
N TYR A 365 -5.06 -13.35 5.45
CA TYR A 365 -3.63 -13.63 5.37
C TYR A 365 -3.08 -14.10 6.71
N ASP A 366 -1.97 -14.83 6.66
CA ASP A 366 -1.17 -15.07 7.86
C ASP A 366 -0.56 -13.74 8.35
N ALA A 367 -0.66 -13.53 9.66
CA ALA A 367 -0.38 -12.26 10.30
C ALA A 367 1.11 -11.86 10.28
N ASP A 368 2.02 -12.79 10.01
CA ASP A 368 3.45 -12.56 9.88
C ASP A 368 3.92 -12.44 8.43
N HIS A 369 3.10 -12.83 7.45
CA HIS A 369 3.51 -12.83 6.04
C HIS A 369 3.87 -11.43 5.54
N GLY A 370 3.15 -10.39 5.93
CA GLY A 370 3.46 -9.03 5.51
C GLY A 370 4.88 -8.58 5.88
N LYS A 371 5.34 -8.89 7.11
CA LYS A 371 6.70 -8.58 7.55
C LYS A 371 7.75 -9.39 6.80
N LYS A 372 7.50 -10.70 6.61
CA LYS A 372 8.42 -11.62 5.92
C LYS A 372 8.58 -11.23 4.46
N VAL A 373 7.47 -11.06 3.74
CA VAL A 373 7.46 -10.64 2.33
C VAL A 373 8.17 -9.30 2.16
N LEU A 374 7.87 -8.31 3.01
CA LEU A 374 8.50 -6.99 2.89
C LEU A 374 10.03 -7.03 3.06
N SER A 375 10.56 -7.95 3.88
CA SER A 375 12.00 -8.11 4.10
C SER A 375 12.75 -8.79 2.95
N MET A 376 12.03 -9.40 2.00
CA MET A 376 12.60 -10.12 0.85
C MET A 376 12.07 -9.60 -0.50
N ALA A 377 11.28 -8.53 -0.49
CA ALA A 377 10.63 -8.00 -1.68
C ALA A 377 11.65 -7.29 -2.59
N PRO A 378 11.66 -7.59 -3.91
CA PRO A 378 12.59 -6.97 -4.84
C PRO A 378 12.36 -5.46 -4.93
N GLY A 379 13.44 -4.69 -4.97
CA GLY A 379 13.45 -3.23 -5.05
C GLY A 379 13.24 -2.51 -3.72
N LEU A 380 13.04 -3.22 -2.61
CA LEU A 380 12.89 -2.66 -1.25
C LEU A 380 14.12 -2.87 -0.36
N GLU A 381 15.21 -3.43 -0.88
CA GLU A 381 16.40 -3.85 -0.12
C GLU A 381 17.10 -2.67 0.59
N ARG A 382 16.93 -1.47 0.04
CA ARG A 382 17.47 -0.20 0.56
C ARG A 382 16.62 0.44 1.66
N LEU A 383 15.38 -0.01 1.85
CA LEU A 383 14.49 0.48 2.89
C LEU A 383 14.69 -0.31 4.18
N ASN A 384 14.93 0.38 5.29
CA ASN A 384 15.10 -0.28 6.57
C ASN A 384 13.73 -0.68 7.15
N ILE A 385 13.38 -1.95 7.01
CA ILE A 385 12.14 -2.49 7.57
C ILE A 385 12.30 -2.68 9.08
N LEU A 386 11.37 -2.10 9.85
CA LEU A 386 11.33 -2.20 11.31
C LEU A 386 10.14 -3.08 11.72
N PRO A 387 10.34 -4.42 11.81
CA PRO A 387 9.27 -5.33 12.21
C PRO A 387 9.01 -5.22 13.71
N PHE A 388 7.74 -5.16 14.07
CA PHE A 388 7.31 -5.20 15.46
C PHE A 388 6.53 -6.47 15.80
N ARG A 389 6.70 -6.88 17.06
CA ARG A 389 5.81 -7.85 17.70
C ARG A 389 4.47 -7.17 18.00
N VAL A 390 3.46 -7.99 18.28
CA VAL A 390 2.12 -7.49 18.63
C VAL A 390 2.20 -6.64 19.90
N ALA A 391 1.59 -5.46 19.88
CA ALA A 391 1.37 -4.65 21.07
C ALA A 391 -0.05 -4.91 21.60
N ALA A 392 -0.17 -5.11 22.91
CA ALA A 392 -1.43 -5.37 23.61
C ALA A 392 -1.46 -4.61 24.95
N TYR A 393 -2.64 -4.50 25.56
CA TYR A 393 -2.78 -3.81 26.84
C TYR A 393 -2.34 -4.73 27.98
N ASP A 394 -1.25 -4.37 28.68
CA ASP A 394 -0.75 -5.12 29.83
C ASP A 394 -1.49 -4.67 31.09
N LYS A 395 -2.37 -5.55 31.61
CA LYS A 395 -3.22 -5.27 32.77
C LYS A 395 -2.40 -5.04 34.05
N THR A 396 -1.19 -5.59 34.13
CA THR A 396 -0.33 -5.44 35.31
C THR A 396 0.36 -4.07 35.37
N GLN A 397 0.51 -3.43 34.21
CA GLN A 397 1.18 -2.12 34.08
C GLN A 397 0.22 -0.97 33.77
N GLY A 398 -1.04 -1.26 33.42
CA GLY A 398 -2.03 -0.25 33.06
C GLY A 398 -1.69 0.51 31.78
N LYS A 399 -1.01 -0.12 30.82
CA LYS A 399 -0.57 0.52 29.57
C LYS A 399 -0.34 -0.47 28.43
N MET A 400 -0.17 0.04 27.22
CA MET A 400 0.23 -0.76 26.06
C MET A 400 1.69 -1.22 26.19
N ALA A 401 1.95 -2.50 25.92
CA ALA A 401 3.28 -3.11 25.91
C ALA A 401 3.39 -4.16 24.80
N PHE A 402 4.60 -4.58 24.46
CA PHE A 402 4.80 -5.71 23.57
C PHE A 402 4.34 -7.00 24.24
N PHE A 403 3.55 -7.80 23.52
CA PHE A 403 3.02 -9.07 23.99
C PHE A 403 4.13 -10.04 24.38
N ASP A 404 3.96 -10.68 25.55
CA ASP A 404 4.86 -11.68 26.10
C ASP A 404 4.13 -13.03 26.20
N PRO A 405 4.50 -14.02 25.37
CA PRO A 405 3.83 -15.32 25.33
C PRO A 405 4.05 -16.16 26.60
N SER A 406 4.97 -15.78 27.50
CA SER A 406 5.15 -16.48 28.77
C SER A 406 4.09 -16.12 29.83
N ARG A 407 3.38 -15.01 29.63
CA ARG A 407 2.33 -14.50 30.54
C ARG A 407 1.10 -13.99 29.77
N PRO A 408 0.53 -14.78 28.86
CA PRO A 408 -0.52 -14.32 27.94
C PRO A 408 -1.78 -13.82 28.66
N GLN A 409 -2.06 -14.34 29.85
CA GLN A 409 -3.18 -13.94 30.70
C GLN A 409 -3.12 -12.49 31.17
N ASP A 410 -1.95 -11.85 31.16
CA ASP A 410 -1.78 -10.46 31.59
C ASP A 410 -2.19 -9.46 30.51
N PHE A 411 -2.31 -9.92 29.26
CA PHE A 411 -2.57 -9.07 28.11
C PHE A 411 -4.03 -9.10 27.68
N LEU A 412 -4.57 -7.92 27.38
CA LEU A 412 -5.88 -7.74 26.77
C LEU A 412 -5.73 -7.28 25.32
N PHE A 413 -6.32 -8.04 24.40
CA PHE A 413 -6.44 -7.68 22.99
C PHE A 413 -7.80 -7.01 22.75
N ILE A 414 -7.77 -5.78 22.28
CA ILE A 414 -8.98 -5.03 21.91
C ILE A 414 -8.98 -4.90 20.39
N SER A 415 -9.82 -5.71 19.74
CA SER A 415 -9.99 -5.65 18.29
C SER A 415 -10.70 -4.35 17.88
N GLY A 416 -10.61 -3.99 16.61
CA GLY A 416 -11.41 -2.91 16.03
C GLY A 416 -12.90 -3.09 16.34
N THR A 417 -13.46 -4.28 16.12
CA THR A 417 -14.85 -4.60 16.47
C THR A 417 -15.18 -4.34 17.93
N LYS A 418 -14.33 -4.77 18.87
CA LYS A 418 -14.53 -4.53 20.29
C LYS A 418 -14.47 -3.04 20.64
N MET A 419 -13.50 -2.32 20.07
CA MET A 419 -13.37 -0.86 20.21
C MET A 419 -14.63 -0.14 19.73
N ARG A 420 -15.21 -0.56 18.58
CA ARG A 420 -16.47 -0.02 18.07
C ARG A 420 -17.64 -0.29 19.00
N THR A 421 -17.74 -1.50 19.56
CA THR A 421 -18.78 -1.85 20.53
C THR A 421 -18.70 -1.00 21.78
N LEU A 422 -17.51 -0.80 22.33
CA LEU A 422 -17.28 0.06 23.50
C LEU A 422 -17.74 1.50 23.22
N ALA A 423 -17.31 2.08 22.09
CA ALA A 423 -17.68 3.44 21.73
C ALA A 423 -19.19 3.61 21.52
N LYS A 424 -19.86 2.65 20.84
CA LYS A 424 -21.31 2.65 20.65
C LYS A 424 -22.10 2.56 21.96
N ASN A 425 -21.56 1.87 22.96
CA ASN A 425 -22.19 1.72 24.26
C ASN A 425 -21.80 2.83 25.25
N LYS A 426 -20.98 3.81 24.83
CA LYS A 426 -20.41 4.85 25.71
C LYS A 426 -19.60 4.26 26.87
N GLU A 427 -19.00 3.09 26.65
CA GLU A 427 -18.07 2.44 27.55
C GLU A 427 -16.64 2.84 27.18
N ASN A 428 -15.78 3.08 28.16
CA ASN A 428 -14.38 3.39 27.88
C ASN A 428 -13.55 2.10 27.74
N PRO A 429 -12.55 2.07 26.83
CA PRO A 429 -11.50 1.07 26.91
C PRO A 429 -10.70 1.28 28.21
N PRO A 430 -9.88 0.31 28.63
CA PRO A 430 -9.00 0.50 29.77
C PRO A 430 -8.13 1.76 29.62
N ASP A 431 -7.97 2.50 30.72
CA ASP A 431 -7.11 3.69 30.76
C ASP A 431 -5.72 3.39 30.20
N GLY A 432 -5.21 4.26 29.32
CA GLY A 432 -3.93 4.03 28.66
C GLY A 432 -3.98 3.16 27.39
N PHE A 433 -5.15 2.65 26.99
CA PHE A 433 -5.33 2.04 25.66
C PHE A 433 -5.29 3.06 24.51
N MET A 434 -5.94 4.21 24.68
CA MET A 434 -5.97 5.35 23.77
C MET A 434 -6.02 6.63 24.60
N CYS A 435 -5.53 7.75 24.08
CA CYS A 435 -5.68 9.03 24.79
C CYS A 435 -7.16 9.44 24.89
N PRO A 436 -7.56 10.14 25.97
CA PRO A 436 -8.95 10.55 26.17
C PRO A 436 -9.51 11.42 25.05
N GLY A 437 -8.72 12.38 24.53
CA GLY A 437 -9.16 13.26 23.44
C GLY A 437 -9.41 12.47 22.16
N GLY A 438 -8.52 11.53 21.83
CA GLY A 438 -8.70 10.63 20.69
C GLY A 438 -9.88 9.68 20.85
N TRP A 439 -10.14 9.19 22.06
CA TRP A 439 -11.29 8.33 22.35
C TRP A 439 -12.62 9.08 22.18
N GLN A 440 -12.71 10.31 22.70
CA GLN A 440 -13.92 11.14 22.60
C GLN A 440 -14.33 11.36 21.13
N VAL A 441 -13.37 11.61 20.24
CA VAL A 441 -13.66 11.75 18.79
C VAL A 441 -14.30 10.48 18.21
N LEU A 442 -13.90 9.29 18.67
CA LEU A 442 -14.53 8.05 18.23
C LEU A 442 -15.93 7.88 18.80
N VAL A 443 -16.16 8.23 20.07
CA VAL A 443 -17.50 8.22 20.67
C VAL A 443 -18.43 9.14 19.88
N ASP A 444 -18.00 10.37 19.58
CA ASP A 444 -18.79 11.34 18.78
C ASP A 444 -19.12 10.80 17.38
N TYR A 445 -18.15 10.14 16.73
CA TYR A 445 -18.38 9.49 15.45
C TYR A 445 -19.43 8.38 15.55
N TYR A 446 -19.31 7.46 16.51
CA TYR A 446 -20.26 6.35 16.63
C TYR A 446 -21.65 6.80 17.11
N ASP A 447 -21.74 7.85 17.91
CA ASP A 447 -23.00 8.51 18.24
C ASP A 447 -23.66 9.09 16.97
N SER A 448 -22.90 9.68 16.04
CA SER A 448 -23.43 10.22 14.78
C SER A 448 -24.02 9.16 13.83
N LEU A 449 -23.65 7.88 14.00
CA LEU A 449 -24.21 6.76 13.23
C LEU A 449 -25.53 6.24 13.81
N THR A 450 -25.86 6.60 15.04
CA THR A 450 -27.11 6.18 15.69
C THR A 450 -28.22 7.13 15.25
N PRO A 451 -29.30 6.65 14.61
CA PRO A 451 -30.42 7.52 14.24
C PRO A 451 -30.93 8.25 15.48
N ALA A 452 -31.12 9.57 15.39
CA ALA A 452 -31.79 10.33 16.44
C ALA A 452 -33.08 9.60 16.82
N GLY A 453 -33.17 9.14 18.07
CA GLY A 453 -34.27 8.32 18.55
C GLY A 453 -35.61 8.98 18.23
N LYS A 454 -36.58 8.15 17.83
CA LYS A 454 -37.99 8.52 17.76
C LYS A 454 -38.34 9.31 19.03
N LEU A 455 -38.77 10.57 18.85
CA LEU A 455 -39.41 11.35 19.89
C LEU A 455 -40.53 10.49 20.52
N PRO A 456 -40.65 10.44 21.86
CA PRO A 456 -41.77 9.75 22.48
C PRO A 456 -43.06 10.40 22.01
N VAL A 457 -43.96 9.59 21.46
CA VAL A 457 -45.33 9.99 21.14
C VAL A 457 -45.99 10.39 22.47
N PRO A 458 -46.52 11.63 22.61
CA PRO A 458 -47.23 12.01 23.82
C PRO A 458 -48.42 11.09 24.03
N ALA A 459 -48.60 10.65 25.28
CA ALA A 459 -49.69 9.79 25.71
C ALA A 459 -51.07 10.46 25.59
#